data_AF-A0A529LQB1-F1
#
_entry.id   AF-A0A529LQB1-F1
#
_cell.length_a   1.000
_cell.length_b   1.000
_cell.length_c   1.000
_cell.angle_alpha   90.00
_cell.angle_beta   90.00
_cell.angle_gamma   90.00
#
_symmetry.space_group_name_H-M   'P 1'
#
loop_
_entity.id
_entity.type
_entity.pdbx_description
1 polymer ?
#
loop_
_entity_poly.entity_id
_entity_poly.type
_entity_poly.pdbx_seq_one_letter_code
_entity_poly.pdbx_strand_id
1 'polypeptide(L)' 'MKVVSTSKSHGGIQGVYSHASEVCACDMTFAVFVPPQAKDGRLPVLWY' A
#
# COMPACT_ATOMS: atom_id res chain seq x y z
N MET A 1 11.01 -0.71 4.49
CA MET A 1 9.60 -1.04 4.21
C MET A 1 9.46 -2.55 4.09
N LYS A 2 8.56 -3.16 4.86
CA LYS A 2 8.30 -4.61 4.91
C LYS A 2 6.91 -4.90 4.37
N VAL A 3 6.77 -5.92 3.52
CA VAL A 3 5.45 -6.43 3.12
C VAL A 3 4.92 -7.34 4.23
N VAL A 4 3.75 -7.00 4.76
CA VAL A 4 3.07 -7.80 5.80
C VAL A 4 2.15 -8.83 5.13
N SER A 5 1.36 -8.39 4.15
CA SER A 5 0.51 -9.28 3.36
C SER A 5 0.16 -8.66 2.01
N THR A 6 -0.25 -9.50 1.07
CA THR A 6 -0.81 -9.09 -0.22
C THR A 6 -1.99 -9.98 -0.55
N SER A 7 -3.03 -9.43 -1.17
CA SER A 7 -4.19 -10.19 -1.65
C SER A 7 -4.69 -9.62 -2.97
N LYS A 8 -5.20 -10.49 -3.84
CA LYS A 8 -5.92 -10.06 -5.05
C LYS A 8 -7.29 -9.53 -4.63
N SER A 9 -7.67 -8.35 -5.11
CA SER A 9 -8.96 -7.73 -4.80
C SER A 9 -9.44 -6.87 -5.97
N HIS A 10 -10.66 -7.06 -6.45
CA HIS A 10 -11.26 -6.29 -7.55
C HIS A 10 -10.34 -6.08 -8.77
N GLY A 11 -9.57 -7.11 -9.15
CA GLY A 11 -8.60 -7.04 -10.26
C GLY A 11 -7.28 -6.33 -9.93
N GLY A 12 -7.17 -5.68 -8.78
CA GLY A 12 -5.95 -5.06 -8.25
C GLY A 12 -5.29 -5.89 -7.15
N ILE A 13 -4.36 -5.25 -6.44
CA ILE A 13 -3.66 -5.80 -5.28
C ILE A 13 -3.94 -4.94 -4.06
N GLN A 14 -4.47 -5.56 -3.01
CA GLN A 14 -4.50 -4.99 -1.67
C GLN A 14 -3.22 -5.40 -0.95
N GLY A 15 -2.35 -4.44 -0.65
CA GLY A 15 -1.13 -4.65 0.14
C GLY A 15 -1.26 -4.08 1.55
N VAL A 16 -0.60 -4.73 2.50
CA VAL A 16 -0.35 -4.20 3.84
C VAL A 16 1.15 -4.15 4.06
N TYR A 17 1.65 -3.00 4.51
CA TYR A 17 3.06 -2.69 4.64
C TYR A 17 3.36 -2.16 6.03
N SER A 18 4.58 -2.40 6.50
CA SER A 18 5.08 -1.81 7.73
C SER A 18 6.44 -1.13 7.52
N HIS A 19 6.70 -0.05 8.23
CA HIS A 19 8.01 0.59 8.28
C HIS A 19 8.24 1.28 9.63
N ALA A 20 9.50 1.34 10.05
CA ALA A 20 9.93 2.23 11.13
C ALA A 20 9.71 3.69 10.68
N SER A 21 8.85 4.41 11.40
CA SER A 21 8.58 5.83 11.19
C SER A 21 9.46 6.66 12.12
N GLU A 22 10.30 7.52 11.55
CA GLU A 22 11.13 8.45 12.33
C GLU A 22 10.28 9.46 13.09
N VAL A 23 9.22 9.98 12.45
CA VAL A 23 8.34 11.00 13.04
C VAL A 23 7.52 10.43 14.21
N CYS A 24 7.05 9.19 14.10
CA CYS A 24 6.25 8.53 15.15
C CYS A 24 7.10 7.73 16.14
N ALA A 25 8.40 7.56 15.88
CA ALA A 25 9.35 6.77 16.66
C ALA A 25 8.91 5.31 16.91
N CYS A 26 8.17 4.71 15.97
CA CYS A 26 7.69 3.32 16.06
C CYS A 26 7.44 2.69 14.68
N ASP A 27 7.19 1.38 14.65
CA ASP A 27 6.76 0.69 13.44
C ASP A 27 5.30 1.02 13.12
N MET A 28 5.09 1.69 11.98
CA MET A 28 3.78 2.02 11.46
C MET A 28 3.36 0.99 10.42
N THR A 29 2.08 0.57 10.47
CA THR A 29 1.49 -0.36 9.50
C THR A 29 0.36 0.32 8.76
N PHE A 30 0.36 0.23 7.43
CA PHE A 30 -0.64 0.86 6.57
C PHE A 30 -0.99 -0.02 5.38
N ALA A 31 -2.13 0.26 4.77
CA ALA A 31 -2.65 -0.49 3.63
C ALA A 31 -2.65 0.38 2.36
N VAL A 32 -2.37 -0.22 1.21
CA VAL A 32 -2.46 0.43 -0.10
C VAL A 32 -3.20 -0.49 -1.05
N PHE A 33 -4.23 0.02 -1.70
CA PHE A 33 -4.87 -0.65 -2.83
C PHE A 33 -4.27 -0.14 -4.14
N VAL A 34 -3.69 -1.04 -4.93
CA VAL A 34 -3.17 -0.74 -6.27
C VAL A 34 -4.16 -1.31 -7.29
N PRO A 35 -4.88 -0.45 -8.03
CA PRO A 35 -5.89 -0.90 -9.00
C PRO A 35 -5.22 -1.42 -10.29
N PRO A 36 -5.91 -2.21 -11.12
CA PRO A 36 -5.33 -2.83 -12.31
C PRO A 36 -4.77 -1.83 -13.34
N GLN A 37 -5.33 -0.61 -13.41
CA GLN A 37 -4.91 0.47 -14.30
C GLN A 37 -3.50 0.98 -14.00
N ALA A 38 -2.91 0.65 -12.83
CA ALA A 38 -1.53 1.02 -12.50
C ALA A 38 -0.51 0.37 -13.44
N LYS A 39 -0.92 -0.64 -14.24
CA LYS A 39 -0.10 -1.23 -15.31
C LYS A 39 0.08 -0.29 -16.50
N ASP A 40 -0.87 0.62 -16.72
CA ASP A 40 -0.90 1.50 -17.89
C ASP A 40 -0.20 2.84 -17.62
N GLY A 41 0.06 3.16 -16.35
CA GLY A 41 0.77 4.37 -15.96
C GLY A 41 0.59 4.75 -14.50
N ARG A 42 1.12 5.92 -14.14
CA ARG A 42 0.94 6.51 -12.80
C ARG A 42 -0.51 6.96 -12.64
N LEU A 43 -1.04 6.76 -11.44
CA LEU A 43 -2.41 7.12 -11.08
C LEU A 43 -2.41 8.17 -9.95
N PRO A 44 -3.48 8.95 -9.81
CA PRO A 44 -3.68 9.75 -8.61
C PRO A 44 -3.82 8.87 -7.36
N VAL A 45 -3.46 9.42 -6.20
CA VAL A 45 -3.57 8.75 -4.90
C VAL A 45 -4.66 9.43 -4.08
N LEU A 46 -5.55 8.62 -3.50
CA LEU A 46 -6.51 9.03 -2.48
C LEU A 46 -6.05 8.49 -1.11
N TRP A 47 -5.94 9.37 -0.12
CA TRP A 47 -5.70 9.01 1.28
C TRP A 47 -7.04 8.98 2.02
N TYR A 48 -7.28 7.90 2.75
CA TYR A 48 -8.44 7.72 3.63
C TYR A 48 -7.98 7.73 5.09
#